data_AF-A0A1Y4L0D1-F1
#
_entry.id   AF-A0A1Y4L0D1-F1
#
_cell.length_a   1.000
_cell.length_b   1.000
_cell.length_c   1.000
_cell.angle_alpha   90.00
_cell.angle_beta   90.00
_cell.angle_gamma   90.00
#
_symmetry.space_group_name_H-M   'P 1'
#
loop_
_entity.id
_entity.type
_entity.pdbx_description
1 polymer ?
#
loop_
_entity_poly.entity_id
_entity_poly.type
_entity_poly.pdbx_seq_one_letter_code
_entity_poly.pdbx_strand_id
1 'polypeptide(L)'
;MQDTKNPDEKFWEFIFGDDLDFYEDFIINLSDEEQKTFFADNPDFMMDFSVSRDKIFLLRDPVYRGILHKIQMYERGKKMEKSYNCSNSIS
;
A
#
# COMPACT_ATOMS: atom_id res chain seq x y z
N MET A 1 9.06 8.92 19.83
CA MET A 1 8.91 7.48 20.07
C MET A 1 9.95 6.79 19.20
N GLN A 2 10.88 6.05 19.79
CA GLN A 2 11.79 5.20 19.02
C GLN A 2 11.04 3.90 18.72
N ASP A 3 10.94 3.53 17.45
CA ASP A 3 10.27 2.30 17.01
C ASP A 3 10.98 1.07 17.55
N THR A 4 10.26 0.28 18.36
CA THR A 4 10.73 -0.96 19.00
C THR A 4 10.29 -2.22 18.26
N LYS A 5 10.03 -2.16 16.95
CA LYS A 5 9.70 -3.38 16.17
C LYS A 5 10.97 -4.20 15.90
N ASN A 6 10.90 -5.52 16.09
CA ASN A 6 11.99 -6.45 15.77
C ASN A 6 12.33 -6.35 14.26
N PRO A 7 13.62 -6.32 13.86
CA PRO A 7 14.03 -6.48 12.46
C PRO A 7 13.28 -7.55 11.66
N ASP A 8 12.94 -8.69 12.29
CA ASP A 8 12.20 -9.77 11.64
C ASP A 8 10.76 -9.37 11.30
N GLU A 9 10.09 -8.61 12.17
CA GLU A 9 8.73 -8.12 11.91
C GLU A 9 8.72 -7.13 10.75
N LYS A 10 9.69 -6.21 10.71
CA LYS A 10 9.84 -5.26 9.59
C LYS A 10 10.11 -5.98 8.27
N PHE A 11 10.87 -7.08 8.31
CA PHE A 11 11.13 -7.88 7.12
C PHE A 11 9.87 -8.58 6.62
N TRP A 12 9.07 -9.19 7.50
CA TRP A 12 7.82 -9.82 7.09
C TRP A 12 6.75 -8.81 6.66
N GLU A 13 6.67 -7.66 7.31
CA GLU A 13 5.79 -6.53 6.91
C GLU A 13 6.23 -5.96 5.55
N PHE A 14 7.52 -5.96 5.23
CA PHE A 14 8.02 -5.63 3.89
C PHE A 14 7.66 -6.69 2.84
N ILE A 15 7.76 -7.98 3.16
CA ILE A 15 7.48 -9.07 2.21
C ILE A 15 5.97 -9.28 1.99
N PHE A 16 5.14 -9.00 3.00
CA PHE A 16 3.70 -9.27 2.97
C PHE A 16 2.81 -8.02 3.02
N GLY A 17 3.37 -6.84 3.33
CA GLY A 17 2.67 -5.57 3.24
C GLY A 17 2.43 -5.15 1.80
N ASP A 18 1.45 -4.28 1.60
CA ASP A 18 1.21 -3.70 0.28
C ASP A 18 2.00 -2.41 0.07
N ASP A 19 2.00 -1.92 -1.17
CA ASP A 19 2.73 -0.71 -1.55
C ASP A 19 2.38 0.50 -0.67
N LEU A 20 1.14 0.57 -0.16
CA LEU A 20 0.69 1.68 0.68
C LEU A 20 1.29 1.61 2.09
N ASP A 21 1.33 0.41 2.69
CA ASP A 21 2.02 0.19 3.96
C ASP A 21 3.51 0.55 3.84
N PHE A 22 4.16 0.08 2.77
CA PHE A 22 5.58 0.38 2.51
C PHE A 22 5.83 1.89 2.36
N TYR A 23 4.94 2.60 1.67
CA TYR A 23 5.05 4.05 1.52
C TYR A 23 5.00 4.77 2.87
N GLU A 24 4.10 4.38 3.78
CA GLU A 24 3.95 5.01 5.10
C GLU A 24 5.14 4.77 6.02
N ASP A 25 5.74 3.58 5.96
CA ASP A 25 6.87 3.24 6.83
C ASP A 25 8.20 3.82 6.33
N PHE A 26 8.43 3.81 5.02
CA PHE A 26 9.76 4.06 4.46
C PHE A 26 9.85 5.29 3.57
N ILE A 27 8.82 5.60 2.78
CA ILE A 27 8.92 6.63 1.73
C ILE A 27 8.45 8.00 2.21
N ILE A 28 7.43 8.06 3.06
CA ILE A 28 6.83 9.32 3.52
C ILE A 28 7.83 10.25 4.22
N ASN A 29 8.82 9.67 4.90
CA ASN A 29 9.84 10.38 5.68
C ASN A 29 11.05 10.82 4.84
N LEU A 30 11.13 10.41 3.57
CA LEU A 30 12.19 10.84 2.64
C LEU A 30 11.96 12.28 2.18
N SER A 31 13.03 12.94 1.72
CA SER A 31 12.93 14.25 1.10
C SER A 31 12.15 14.20 -0.23
N ASP A 32 11.66 15.35 -0.68
CA ASP A 32 10.93 15.47 -1.95
C ASP A 32 11.71 14.91 -3.15
N GLU A 33 13.02 15.15 -3.19
CA GLU A 33 13.87 14.67 -4.30
C GLU A 33 14.11 13.15 -4.22
N GLU A 34 14.28 12.60 -3.02
CA GLU A 34 14.42 11.15 -2.82
C GLU A 34 13.11 10.43 -3.16
N GLN A 35 11.95 10.97 -2.76
CA GLN A 35 10.65 10.43 -3.14
C GLN A 35 10.49 10.45 -4.67
N LYS A 36 10.76 11.58 -5.33
CA LYS A 36 10.69 11.68 -6.80
C LYS A 36 11.59 10.65 -7.49
N THR A 37 12.81 10.49 -7.00
CA THR A 37 13.78 9.51 -7.54
C THR A 37 13.24 8.09 -7.37
N PHE A 38 12.73 7.75 -6.18
CA PHE A 38 12.14 6.44 -5.90
C PHE A 38 10.99 6.08 -6.87
N PHE A 39 10.03 7.00 -7.09
CA PHE A 39 8.92 6.78 -8.01
C PHE A 39 9.32 6.81 -9.49
N ALA A 40 10.41 7.49 -9.84
CA ALA A 40 10.98 7.45 -11.18
C ALA A 40 11.61 6.08 -11.47
N ASP A 41 12.36 5.55 -10.50
CA ASP A 41 13.07 4.27 -10.59
C ASP A 41 12.12 3.06 -10.50
N ASN A 42 10.99 3.20 -9.81
CA ASN A 42 10.01 2.14 -9.59
C ASN A 42 8.65 2.53 -10.22
N PRO A 43 8.50 2.44 -11.56
CA PRO A 43 7.34 2.97 -12.25
C PRO A 43 6.03 2.25 -11.94
N ASP A 44 6.12 0.98 -11.52
CA ASP A 44 4.99 0.11 -11.21
C ASP A 44 4.59 0.17 -9.72
N PHE A 45 5.32 0.94 -8.90
CA PHE A 45 4.98 1.12 -7.50
C PHE A 45 3.63 1.83 -7.35
N MET A 46 2.76 1.33 -6.47
CA MET A 46 1.35 1.73 -6.30
C MET A 46 0.43 1.37 -7.48
N MET A 47 0.83 0.50 -8.41
CA MET A 47 0.00 0.12 -9.56
C MET A 47 -1.31 -0.58 -9.15
N ASP A 48 -1.30 -1.28 -8.01
CA ASP A 48 -2.51 -1.88 -7.45
C ASP A 48 -3.51 -0.85 -6.92
N PHE A 49 -3.08 0.41 -6.78
CA PHE A 49 -3.92 1.54 -6.41
C PHE A 49 -4.20 2.42 -7.63
N SER A 50 -5.38 3.04 -7.69
CA SER A 50 -5.75 3.97 -8.78
C SER A 50 -5.10 5.36 -8.62
N VAL A 51 -3.78 5.39 -8.36
CA VAL A 51 -3.01 6.62 -8.15
C VAL A 51 -2.26 6.95 -9.44
N SER A 52 -2.64 8.07 -10.09
CA SER A 52 -1.87 8.58 -11.21
C SER A 52 -0.53 9.13 -10.74
N ARG A 53 0.53 8.95 -11.54
CA ARG A 53 1.88 9.48 -11.26
C ARG A 53 1.86 10.99 -10.98
N ASP A 54 1.05 11.74 -11.73
CA ASP A 54 0.89 13.19 -11.55
C ASP A 54 0.24 13.57 -10.21
N LYS A 55 -0.36 12.59 -9.52
CA LYS A 55 -1.08 12.75 -8.25
C LYS A 55 -0.36 12.11 -7.08
N ILE A 56 0.87 11.62 -7.24
CA ILE A 56 1.67 11.00 -6.17
C ILE A 56 1.84 11.93 -4.96
N PHE A 57 1.88 13.26 -5.16
CA PHE A 57 1.95 14.22 -4.07
C PHE A 57 0.78 14.10 -3.06
N LEU A 58 -0.38 13.57 -3.49
CA LEU A 58 -1.53 13.31 -2.62
C LEU A 58 -1.24 12.23 -1.58
N LEU A 59 -0.28 11.34 -1.83
CA LEU A 59 0.12 10.33 -0.84
C LEU A 59 0.67 10.95 0.44
N ARG A 60 1.07 12.22 0.44
CA ARG A 60 1.48 12.94 1.66
C ARG A 60 0.31 13.30 2.57
N ASP A 61 -0.90 13.40 2.02
CA ASP A 61 -2.10 13.70 2.80
C ASP A 61 -2.59 12.45 3.55
N PRO A 62 -2.60 12.46 4.90
CA PRO A 62 -3.10 11.33 5.69
C PRO A 62 -4.56 11.00 5.42
N VAL A 63 -5.39 11.97 5.04
CA VAL A 63 -6.80 11.73 4.70
C VAL A 63 -6.89 10.92 3.40
N TYR A 64 -6.08 11.29 2.40
CA TYR A 64 -6.04 10.57 1.13
C TYR A 64 -5.59 9.11 1.32
N ARG A 65 -4.51 8.89 2.08
CA ARG A 65 -4.05 7.52 2.42
C ARG A 65 -5.10 6.73 3.18
N GLY A 66 -5.78 7.36 4.14
CA GLY A 66 -6.88 6.74 4.88
C GLY A 66 -8.06 6.32 3.98
N ILE A 67 -8.30 7.03 2.87
CA ILE A 67 -9.31 6.64 1.87
C ILE A 67 -8.83 5.44 1.05
N LEU A 68 -7.57 5.43 0.61
CA LEU A 68 -6.98 4.31 -0.14
C LEU A 68 -7.05 2.99 0.67
N HIS A 69 -6.68 3.04 1.96
CA HIS A 69 -6.82 1.91 2.88
C HIS A 69 -8.25 1.36 2.93
N LYS A 70 -9.25 2.24 3.04
CA LYS A 70 -10.66 1.83 3.08
C LYS A 70 -11.11 1.18 1.77
N ILE A 71 -10.70 1.73 0.63
CA ILE A 71 -11.01 1.17 -0.69
C ILE A 71 -10.41 -0.24 -0.80
N GLN A 72 -9.14 -0.38 -0.44
CA GLN A 72 -8.44 -1.65 -0.53
C GLN A 72 -9.02 -2.73 0.40
N MET A 73 -9.38 -2.37 1.64
CA MET A 73 -10.10 -3.25 2.56
C MET A 73 -11.42 -3.74 1.95
N TYR A 74 -12.18 -2.83 1.35
CA TYR A 74 -13.45 -3.17 0.70
C TYR A 74 -13.26 -4.10 -0.51
N GLU A 75 -12.24 -3.88 -1.34
CA GLU A 75 -11.92 -4.74 -2.47
C GLU A 75 -11.43 -6.14 -2.04
N ARG A 76 -10.57 -6.22 -1.02
CA ARG A 76 -10.15 -7.48 -0.40
C ARG A 76 -11.36 -8.27 0.13
N GLY A 77 -12.28 -7.59 0.82
CA GLY A 77 -13.55 -8.18 1.27
C GLY A 77 -14.38 -8.78 0.14
N LYS A 78 -14.56 -8.04 -0.96
CA LYS A 78 -15.28 -8.53 -2.15
C LYS A 78 -14.61 -9.73 -2.82
N LYS A 79 -13.27 -9.73 -2.91
CA LYS A 79 -12.53 -10.87 -3.49
C LYS A 79 -12.73 -12.14 -2.66
N MET A 80 -12.70 -12.02 -1.33
CA MET A 80 -12.98 -13.14 -0.44
C MET A 80 -14.41 -13.65 -0.60
N GLU A 81 -15.42 -12.77 -0.58
CA GLU A 81 -16.82 -13.15 -0.79
C GLU A 81 -17.04 -13.90 -2.12
N LYS A 82 -16.46 -13.41 -3.22
CA LYS A 82 -16.51 -14.11 -4.52
C LYS A 82 -15.84 -15.49 -4.48
N SER A 83 -14.69 -15.62 -3.82
CA SER A 83 -13.96 -16.88 -3.68
C SER A 83 -14.79 -17.93 -2.91
N TYR A 84 -15.40 -17.53 -1.79
CA TYR A 84 -16.31 -18.37 -1.01
C TYR A 84 -17.52 -18.83 -1.84
N ASN A 85 -18.15 -17.91 -2.58
CA ASN A 85 -19.31 -18.23 -3.40
C ASN A 85 -18.97 -19.15 -4.59
N CYS A 86 -17.82 -18.97 -5.24
CA CYS A 86 -17.35 -19.86 -6.30
C CYS A 86 -17.07 -21.27 -5.78
N SER A 87 -16.45 -21.37 -4.60
CA SER A 87 -16.16 -22.65 -3.95
C SER A 87 -17.42 -23.42 -3.57
N ASN A 88 -18.47 -22.71 -3.12
CA ASN A 88 -19.74 -23.32 -2.70
C ASN A 88 -20.73 -23.57 -3.86
N SER A 89 -20.48 -23.03 -5.05
CA SER A 89 -21.33 -23.25 -6.24
C SER A 89 -20.92 -24.50 -7.05
N ILE A 90 -19.83 -25.18 -6.65
CA ILE A 90 -19.30 -26.39 -7.30
C ILE A 90 -19.68 -27.66 -6.51
N SER A 91 -20.33 -27.54 -5.34
CA SER A 91 -20.85 -28.68 -4.55
C SER A 91 -22.31 -29.01 -4.85
#